data_AF-A0A9W3KLG0-F1
#
_entry.id   AF-A0A9W3KLG0-F1
#
_cell.length_a   1.000
_cell.length_b   1.000
_cell.length_c   1.000
_cell.angle_alpha   90.00
_cell.angle_beta   90.00
_cell.angle_gamma   90.00
#
_symmetry.space_group_name_H-M   'P 1'
#
loop_
_entity.id
_entity.type
_entity.pdbx_description
1 polymer ?
#
loop_
_entity_poly.entity_id
_entity_poly.type
_entity_poly.pdbx_seq_one_letter_code
_entity_poly.pdbx_strand_id
1 'polypeptide(L)'
;MQAIHCLGSIRHANRVLKDLRQYCHVTSYNREYIYYLNKKGLALLGLNSDERKKKYQLEHILLRNEAWMWLGFPDWKTEQVIKFRYQNEEKIIVPDAYYLVNQIPHFVEIDRLQTHEE
;
A
#
# COMPACT_ATOMS: atom_id res chain seq x y z
N MET A 1 10.80 -1.03 5.50
CA MET A 1 11.94 -0.18 5.95
C MET A 1 13.26 -0.77 5.49
N GLN A 2 13.77 -1.88 6.06
CA GLN A 2 15.08 -2.42 5.65
C GLN A 2 15.13 -3.00 4.22
N ALA A 3 14.04 -3.59 3.74
CA ALA A 3 13.95 -4.13 2.38
C ALA A 3 13.96 -3.06 1.27
N ILE A 4 13.70 -1.79 1.62
CA ILE A 4 13.53 -0.68 0.66
C ILE A 4 14.56 0.43 0.91
N HIS A 5 14.84 0.71 2.18
CA HIS A 5 15.82 1.70 2.62
C HIS A 5 16.94 0.96 3.34
N CYS A 6 18.17 1.05 2.80
CA CYS A 6 19.38 0.47 3.38
C CYS A 6 19.78 1.19 4.68
N LEU A 7 18.94 1.16 5.71
CA LEU A 7 19.13 1.85 7.00
C LEU A 7 20.22 1.23 7.88
N GLY A 8 21.05 0.36 7.31
CA GLY A 8 22.08 -0.40 7.99
C GLY A 8 21.47 -1.48 8.88
N SER A 9 21.41 -1.23 10.19
CA SER A 9 20.99 -2.22 11.19
C SER A 9 19.53 -2.07 11.63
N ILE A 10 18.96 -3.16 12.14
CA ILE A 10 17.60 -3.19 12.73
C ILE A 10 17.48 -2.17 13.86
N ARG A 11 18.52 -2.07 14.71
CA ARG A 11 18.57 -1.12 15.82
C ARG A 11 18.46 0.32 15.31
N HIS A 12 19.17 0.64 14.24
CA HIS A 12 19.15 1.98 13.67
C HIS A 12 17.77 2.31 13.08
N ALA A 13 17.19 1.39 12.31
CA ALA A 13 15.84 1.54 11.77
C ALA A 13 14.80 1.76 12.89
N ASN A 14 14.87 0.99 13.98
CA ASN A 14 13.98 1.14 15.13
C ASN A 14 14.15 2.48 15.85
N ARG A 15 15.37 3.02 15.92
CA ARG A 15 15.60 4.36 16.47
C ARG A 15 14.91 5.43 15.63
N VAL A 16 15.08 5.40 14.31
CA VAL A 16 14.41 6.33 13.39
C VAL A 16 12.89 6.23 13.52
N LEU A 17 12.34 5.01 13.56
CA LEU A 17 10.90 4.79 13.76
C LEU A 17 10.38 5.35 15.09
N LYS A 18 11.20 5.32 16.15
CA LYS A 18 10.87 5.91 17.44
C LYS A 18 10.77 7.43 17.36
N ASP A 19 11.68 8.07 16.65
CA ASP A 19 11.70 9.54 16.47
C ASP A 19 10.51 10.01 15.61
N LEU A 20 10.10 9.19 14.64
CA LEU A 20 8.93 9.45 13.78
C LEU A 20 7.57 9.19 14.46
N ARG A 21 7.54 8.70 15.70
CA ARG A 21 6.31 8.26 16.37
C ARG A 21 5.25 9.36 16.51
N GLN A 22 5.66 10.63 16.57
CA GLN A 22 4.70 11.75 16.59
C GLN A 22 3.94 11.94 15.27
N TYR A 23 4.49 11.45 14.16
CA TYR A 23 3.93 11.53 12.80
C TYR A 23 3.31 10.21 12.32
N CYS A 24 3.53 9.13 13.06
CA CYS A 24 3.00 7.81 12.74
C CYS A 24 1.99 7.33 13.78
N HIS A 25 0.97 6.60 13.34
CA HIS A 25 0.30 5.63 14.19
C HIS A 25 1.10 4.33 14.20
N VAL A 26 1.03 3.63 15.33
CA VAL A 26 1.66 2.31 15.50
C VAL A 26 0.59 1.32 15.90
N THR A 27 0.54 0.19 15.20
CA THR A 27 -0.29 -0.97 15.57
C THR A 27 0.55 -2.23 15.52
N SER A 28 -0.01 -3.37 15.92
CA SER A 28 0.65 -4.66 15.87
C SER A 28 -0.15 -5.63 15.00
N TYR A 29 0.54 -6.39 14.17
CA TYR A 29 -0.03 -7.46 13.34
C TYR A 29 1.01 -8.58 13.24
N ASN A 30 0.60 -9.84 13.38
CA ASN A 30 1.51 -11.00 13.34
C ASN A 30 2.79 -10.85 14.20
N ARG A 31 2.65 -10.25 15.40
CA ARG A 31 3.74 -9.97 16.36
C ARG A 31 4.78 -8.95 15.88
N GLU A 32 4.50 -8.23 14.80
CA GLU A 32 5.34 -7.14 14.29
C GLU A 32 4.65 -5.79 14.48
N TYR A 33 5.45 -4.73 14.61
CA TYR A 33 4.93 -3.36 14.65
C TYR A 33 4.75 -2.80 13.24
N ILE A 34 3.56 -2.28 12.97
CA ILE A 34 3.26 -1.57 11.73
C ILE A 34 3.12 -0.09 12.01
N TYR A 35 3.83 0.69 11.20
CA TYR A 35 3.85 2.15 11.25
C TYR A 35 3.17 2.69 9.99
N TYR A 36 2.24 3.62 10.15
CA TYR A 36 1.59 4.33 9.06
C TYR A 36 1.30 5.77 9.46
N LEU A 37 1.22 6.68 8.49
CA LEU A 37 1.07 8.12 8.77
C LEU A 37 -0.20 8.41 9.56
N ASN A 38 -0.07 9.27 10.58
CA ASN A 38 -1.20 9.88 11.26
C ASN A 38 -1.55 11.23 10.60
N LYS A 39 -2.54 11.94 11.14
CA LYS A 39 -2.96 13.25 10.59
C LYS A 39 -1.81 14.28 10.54
N LYS A 40 -0.92 14.30 11.55
CA LYS A 40 0.25 15.19 11.56
C LYS A 40 1.27 14.80 10.49
N GLY A 41 1.51 13.49 10.32
CA GLY A 41 2.41 12.98 9.28
C GLY A 41 1.92 13.28 7.86
N LEU A 42 0.62 13.11 7.59
CA LEU A 42 0.03 13.47 6.31
C LEU A 42 0.13 14.98 6.04
N ALA A 43 -0.20 15.81 7.03
CA ALA A 43 -0.11 17.26 6.91
C ALA A 43 1.32 17.75 6.63
N LEU A 44 2.33 17.10 7.22
CA LEU A 44 3.74 17.41 6.95
C LEU A 44 4.13 17.18 5.48
N LEU A 45 3.47 16.23 4.81
CA LEU A 45 3.68 15.91 3.39
C LEU A 45 2.70 16.65 2.47
N GLY A 46 1.85 17.54 3.00
CA GLY A 46 0.82 18.24 2.22
C GLY A 46 -0.33 17.34 1.76
N LEU A 47 -0.53 16.18 2.39
CA LEU A 47 -1.59 15.22 2.03
C LEU A 47 -2.85 15.43 2.88
N ASN A 48 -4.01 15.12 2.31
CA ASN A 48 -5.29 15.29 2.99
C ASN A 48 -5.50 14.20 4.05
N SER A 49 -6.23 14.53 5.12
CA SER A 49 -6.53 13.55 6.18
C SER A 49 -7.40 12.38 5.72
N ASP A 50 -8.14 12.56 4.62
CA ASP A 50 -9.03 11.54 4.06
C ASP A 50 -8.26 10.45 3.30
N GLU A 51 -7.01 10.72 2.93
CA GLU A 51 -6.08 9.74 2.36
C GLU A 51 -5.56 8.75 3.42
N ARG A 52 -5.87 8.99 4.70
CA ARG A 52 -5.50 8.09 5.79
C ARG A 52 -6.18 6.73 5.62
N LYS A 53 -5.37 5.70 5.45
CA LYS A 53 -5.82 4.32 5.37
C LYS A 53 -6.43 3.85 6.69
N LYS A 54 -7.52 3.07 6.60
CA LYS A 54 -8.29 2.59 7.76
C LYS A 54 -7.76 1.24 8.25
N LYS A 55 -7.92 0.97 9.55
CA LYS A 55 -7.39 -0.24 10.20
C LYS A 55 -7.92 -1.55 9.59
N TYR A 56 -9.19 -1.61 9.18
CA TYR A 56 -9.74 -2.84 8.58
C TYR A 56 -9.13 -3.17 7.19
N GLN A 57 -8.53 -2.17 6.53
CA GLN A 57 -7.83 -2.37 5.25
C GLN A 57 -6.35 -2.73 5.45
N LEU A 58 -5.87 -2.74 6.70
CA LEU A 58 -4.44 -2.87 7.01
C LEU A 58 -3.83 -4.08 6.33
N GLU A 59 -4.47 -5.22 6.45
CA GLU A 59 -3.92 -6.47 5.96
C GLU A 59 -3.93 -6.55 4.42
N HIS A 60 -4.98 -6.04 3.78
CA HIS A 60 -5.03 -5.86 2.32
C HIS A 60 -3.91 -4.96 1.81
N ILE A 61 -3.66 -3.85 2.53
CA ILE A 61 -2.58 -2.92 2.23
C ILE A 61 -1.21 -3.58 2.40
N LEU A 62 -1.03 -4.41 3.43
CA LEU A 62 0.23 -5.15 3.63
C LEU A 62 0.48 -6.11 2.47
N LEU A 63 -0.51 -6.89 2.08
CA LEU A 63 -0.41 -7.81 0.93
C LEU A 63 -0.13 -7.05 -0.37
N ARG A 64 -0.81 -5.94 -0.61
CA ARG A 64 -0.54 -5.08 -1.76
C ARG A 64 0.89 -4.52 -1.74
N ASN A 65 1.38 -4.08 -0.58
CA ASN A 65 2.75 -3.60 -0.44
C ASN A 65 3.78 -4.73 -0.66
N GLU A 66 3.48 -5.96 -0.25
CA GLU A 66 4.31 -7.13 -0.52
C GLU A 66 4.36 -7.46 -2.01
N ALA A 67 3.22 -7.48 -2.68
CA ALA A 67 3.14 -7.64 -4.13
C ALA A 67 3.93 -6.55 -4.88
N TRP A 68 3.87 -5.30 -4.42
CA TRP A 68 4.68 -4.20 -4.97
C TRP A 68 6.18 -4.49 -4.92
N MET A 69 6.67 -4.97 -3.77
CA MET A 69 8.07 -5.31 -3.58
C MET A 69 8.46 -6.50 -4.47
N TRP A 70 7.61 -7.53 -4.54
CA TRP A 70 7.86 -8.73 -5.33
C TRP A 70 7.91 -8.43 -6.84
N LEU A 71 7.10 -7.48 -7.31
CA LEU A 71 7.07 -7.02 -8.70
C LEU A 71 8.21 -6.04 -9.05
N GLY A 72 9.14 -5.79 -8.14
CA GLY A 72 10.31 -4.95 -8.42
C GLY A 72 10.03 -3.45 -8.39
N PHE A 73 9.14 -3.01 -7.49
CA PHE A 73 8.85 -1.60 -7.25
C PHE A 73 8.32 -0.83 -8.47
N PRO A 74 7.31 -1.35 -9.20
CA PRO A 74 6.75 -0.63 -10.35
C PRO A 74 6.16 0.72 -9.91
N ASP A 75 6.20 1.70 -10.81
CA ASP A 75 5.47 2.96 -10.62
C ASP A 75 3.97 2.73 -10.85
N TRP A 76 3.34 2.10 -9.86
CA TRP A 76 1.95 1.68 -9.94
C TRP A 76 1.01 2.64 -9.21
N LYS A 77 -0.22 2.74 -9.72
CA LYS A 77 -1.29 3.52 -9.12
C LYS A 77 -2.27 2.58 -8.43
N THR A 78 -2.55 2.82 -7.16
CA THR A 78 -3.52 2.03 -6.39
C THR A 78 -4.95 2.48 -6.69
N GLU A 79 -5.88 1.53 -6.81
CA GLU A 79 -7.33 1.82 -6.95
C GLU A 79 -7.62 2.81 -8.10
N GLN A 80 -6.83 2.75 -9.18
CA GLN A 80 -6.97 3.63 -10.34
C GLN A 80 -8.24 3.27 -11.13
N VAL A 81 -9.14 4.23 -11.32
CA VAL A 81 -10.30 4.05 -12.19
C VAL A 81 -9.84 3.99 -13.64
N ILE A 82 -10.18 2.90 -14.33
CA ILE A 82 -9.84 2.67 -15.74
C ILE A 82 -11.14 2.47 -16.50
N LYS A 83 -11.34 3.32 -17.51
CA LYS A 83 -12.48 3.27 -18.43
C LYS A 83 -12.01 2.80 -19.78
N PHE A 84 -12.72 1.83 -20.36
CA PHE A 84 -12.43 1.32 -21.70
C PHE A 84 -13.70 0.90 -22.41
N ARG A 85 -13.64 0.76 -23.73
CA ARG A 85 -14.74 0.26 -24.54
C ARG A 85 -14.49 -1.20 -24.90
N TYR A 86 -15.46 -2.05 -24.64
CA TYR A 86 -15.44 -3.46 -25.01
C TYR A 86 -16.82 -3.83 -25.56
N GLN A 87 -16.86 -4.45 -26.76
CA GLN A 87 -18.11 -4.81 -27.43
C GLN A 87 -19.10 -3.63 -27.58
N ASN A 88 -18.60 -2.46 -27.98
CA ASN A 88 -19.35 -1.20 -28.08
C ASN A 88 -19.95 -0.65 -26.77
N GLU A 89 -19.66 -1.25 -25.62
CA GLU A 89 -20.11 -0.78 -24.32
C GLU A 89 -18.96 -0.13 -23.54
N GLU A 90 -19.26 0.93 -22.78
CA GLU A 90 -18.32 1.47 -21.79
C GLU A 90 -18.25 0.53 -20.59
N LYS A 91 -17.02 0.14 -20.23
CA LYS A 91 -16.71 -0.66 -19.05
C LYS A 91 -15.79 0.13 -18.14
N ILE A 92 -15.93 -0.11 -16.85
CA ILE A 92 -15.12 0.50 -15.81
C ILE A 92 -14.58 -0.62 -14.93
N ILE A 93 -13.28 -0.59 -14.67
CA ILE A 93 -12.62 -1.45 -13.68
C ILE A 93 -11.80 -0.58 -12.73
N VAL A 94 -11.61 -1.09 -11.52
CA VAL A 94 -10.80 -0.46 -10.48
C VAL A 94 -9.95 -1.56 -9.85
N PRO A 95 -8.78 -1.88 -10.44
CA PRO A 95 -7.89 -2.88 -9.87
C PRO A 95 -7.25 -2.38 -8.57
N ASP A 96 -6.81 -3.29 -7.71
CA ASP A 96 -6.05 -2.95 -6.51
C ASP A 96 -4.78 -2.14 -6.81
N ALA A 97 -4.10 -2.48 -7.90
CA ALA A 97 -3.03 -1.68 -8.48
C ALA A 97 -2.95 -1.80 -10.01
N TYR A 98 -2.45 -0.74 -10.64
CA TYR A 98 -2.28 -0.64 -12.08
C TYR A 98 -0.94 0.00 -12.44
N TYR A 99 -0.23 -0.56 -13.41
CA TYR A 99 1.00 0.04 -13.95
C TYR A 99 1.22 -0.31 -15.42
N LEU A 100 2.16 0.40 -16.04
CA LEU A 100 2.57 0.20 -17.42
C LEU A 100 4.04 -0.22 -17.46
N VAL A 101 4.34 -1.27 -18.23
CA VAL A 101 5.72 -1.65 -18.57
C VAL A 101 5.78 -1.74 -20.08
N ASN A 102 6.65 -0.93 -20.71
CA ASN A 102 6.78 -0.90 -22.17
C ASN A 102 5.43 -0.74 -22.90
N GLN A 103 4.56 0.13 -22.37
CA GLN A 103 3.19 0.39 -22.85
C GLN A 103 2.21 -0.79 -22.69
N ILE A 104 2.61 -1.88 -22.05
CA ILE A 104 1.73 -3.01 -21.74
C ILE A 104 1.06 -2.74 -20.39
N PRO A 105 -0.30 -2.75 -20.33
CA PRO A 105 -1.02 -2.54 -19.07
C PRO A 105 -0.98 -3.81 -18.20
N HIS A 106 -0.60 -3.61 -16.94
CA HIS A 106 -0.64 -4.63 -15.90
C HIS A 106 -1.69 -4.25 -14.86
N PHE A 107 -2.61 -5.17 -14.60
CA PHE A 107 -3.66 -5.06 -13.59
C PHE A 107 -3.34 -6.08 -12.50
N VAL A 108 -3.31 -5.64 -11.25
CA VAL A 108 -3.03 -6.49 -10.09
C VAL A 108 -4.25 -6.48 -9.20
N GLU A 109 -4.74 -7.66 -8.86
CA GLU A 109 -5.77 -7.89 -7.85
C GLU A 109 -5.15 -8.65 -6.68
N ILE A 110 -5.49 -8.24 -5.46
CA ILE A 110 -4.98 -8.82 -4.23
C ILE A 110 -6.14 -9.58 -3.59
N ASP A 111 -6.30 -10.85 -3.99
CA ASP A 111 -7.32 -11.70 -3.39
C ASP A 111 -6.85 -12.25 -2.04
N ARG A 112 -7.66 -12.03 -1.01
CA ARG A 112 -7.58 -12.84 0.20
C ARG A 112 -8.51 -14.03 0.07
N LEU A 113 -7.92 -15.22 -0.15
CA LEU A 113 -8.62 -16.48 0.09
C LEU A 113 -8.90 -16.61 1.59
N GLN A 114 -9.99 -16.00 2.08
CA GLN A 114 -10.62 -16.46 3.31
C GLN A 114 -12.12 -16.16 3.34
N THR A 115 -12.88 -17.02 2.70
CA THR A 115 -14.23 -17.43 3.11
C THR A 115 -14.24 -18.95 3.16
N HIS A 116 -13.86 -19.51 4.32
CA HIS A 116 -14.48 -20.77 4.74
C HIS A 116 -15.80 -20.36 5.38
N GLU A 117 -16.88 -20.46 4.62
CA GLU A 117 -18.22 -20.59 5.21
C GLU A 117 -18.39 -22.06 5.56
N GLU A 118 -18.44 -22.37 6.86
CA GLU A 118 -19.11 -23.57 7.39
C GLU A 118 -20.52 -23.17 7.83
#